data_AF-A0A2N6VIQ4-F1
#
_entry.id   AF-A0A2N6VIQ4-F1
#
_cell.length_a   1.000
_cell.length_b   1.000
_cell.length_c   1.000
_cell.angle_alpha   90.00
_cell.angle_beta   90.00
_cell.angle_gamma   90.00
#
_symmetry.space_group_name_H-M   'P 1'
#
loop_
_entity.id
_entity.type
_entity.pdbx_description
1 polymer ?
#
loop_
_entity_poly.entity_id
_entity_poly.type
_entity_poly.pdbx_seq_one_letter_code
_entity_poly.pdbx_strand_id
1 'polypeptide(L)' 'VPDHLRYAGKLRLKHKQASLEELGQLADPPMTKDAIAGRVRRLLATADKKAEEMGVPDTKASLTPEMLDDV' A
#
# COMPACT_ATOMS: atom_id res chain seq x y z
N VAL A 1 -3.56 9.29 9.73
CA VAL A 1 -3.19 7.92 9.28
C VAL A 1 -2.45 7.24 10.41
N PRO A 2 -2.87 6.04 10.85
CA PRO A 2 -2.18 5.24 11.87
C PRO A 2 -0.71 4.95 11.53
N ASP A 3 0.15 4.87 12.55
CA ASP A 3 1.61 4.75 12.36
C ASP A 3 2.03 3.48 11.63
N HIS A 4 1.39 2.35 11.93
CA HIS A 4 1.70 1.07 11.27
C HIS A 4 1.37 1.07 9.77
N LEU A 5 0.40 1.88 9.32
CA LEU A 5 0.09 2.06 7.90
C LEU A 5 1.08 3.00 7.25
N ARG A 6 1.39 4.13 7.90
CA ARG A 6 2.41 5.08 7.44
C ARG A 6 3.77 4.38 7.29
N TYR A 7 4.15 3.55 8.26
CA TYR A 7 5.36 2.74 8.22
C TYR A 7 5.39 1.82 7.00
N ALA A 8 4.31 1.05 6.77
CA ALA A 8 4.20 0.15 5.62
C ALA A 8 4.33 0.90 4.28
N GLY A 9 3.68 2.07 4.15
CA GLY A 9 3.81 2.91 2.96
C GLY A 9 5.24 3.41 2.75
N LYS A 10 5.89 3.91 3.80
CA LYS A 10 7.31 4.33 3.73
C LYS A 10 8.23 3.18 3.34
N LEU A 11 8.02 2.00 3.92
CA LEU A 11 8.82 0.80 3.62
C LEU A 11 8.67 0.39 2.15
N ARG A 12 7.43 0.34 1.64
CA ARG A 12 7.15 0.05 0.22
C ARG A 12 7.78 1.08 -0.71
N LEU A 13 7.70 2.37 -0.38
CA LEU A 13 8.32 3.44 -1.17
C LEU A 13 9.84 3.38 -1.18
N LYS A 14 10.45 2.97 -0.06
CA LYS A 14 11.90 2.78 0.05
C LYS A 14 12.39 1.58 -0.76
N HIS A 15 11.59 0.51 -0.82
CA HIS A 15 11.93 -0.75 -1.48
C HIS A 15 10.88 -1.10 -2.57
N LYS A 16 10.78 -0.25 -3.61
CA LYS A 16 9.72 -0.36 -4.64
C LYS A 16 9.71 -1.71 -5.38
N GLN A 17 10.90 -2.28 -5.60
CA GLN A 17 11.09 -3.53 -6.34
C GLN A 17 11.07 -4.78 -5.44
N ALA A 18 11.03 -4.61 -4.12
CA ALA A 18 10.95 -5.74 -3.21
C ALA A 18 9.58 -6.42 -3.35
N SER A 19 9.59 -7.75 -3.33
CA SER A 19 8.40 -8.57 -3.17
C SER A 19 7.74 -8.32 -1.81
N LEU A 20 6.49 -8.76 -1.64
CA LEU A 20 5.80 -8.67 -0.34
C LEU A 20 6.50 -9.50 0.75
N GLU A 21 7.12 -10.62 0.36
CA GLU A 21 7.90 -11.47 1.26
C GLU A 21 9.13 -10.73 1.77
N GLU A 22 9.93 -10.17 0.86
CA GLU A 22 11.11 -9.37 1.22
C GLU A 22 10.72 -8.13 2.05
N LEU A 23 9.61 -7.46 1.73
CA LEU A 23 9.12 -6.35 2.54
C LEU A 23 8.72 -6.77 3.94
N GLY A 24 8.13 -7.96 4.10
CA GLY A 24 7.81 -8.53 5.40
C GLY A 24 9.07 -8.78 6.24
N GLN A 25 10.12 -9.32 5.62
CA GLN A 25 11.41 -9.59 6.26
C GLN A 25 12.19 -8.30 6.59
N LEU A 26 12.12 -7.27 5.74
CA LEU A 26 12.76 -5.97 5.95
C LEU A 26 12.06 -5.10 7.01
N ALA A 27 10.84 -5.48 7.41
CA ALA A 27 10.13 -4.76 8.44
C ALA A 27 10.75 -4.97 9.83
N ASP A 28 10.56 -4.00 10.71
CA ASP A 28 11.04 -4.03 12.09
C ASP A 28 9.89 -3.69 13.05
N PRO A 29 9.37 -4.66 13.84
CA PRO A 29 9.76 -6.07 13.82
C PRO A 29 9.36 -6.77 12.50
N PRO A 30 10.04 -7.87 12.10
CA PRO A 30 9.69 -8.65 10.92
C PRO A 30 8.24 -9.13 10.98
N MET A 31 7.58 -9.19 9.82
CA MET A 31 6.19 -9.63 9.70
C MET A 31 5.97 -10.45 8.42
N THR A 32 4.83 -11.15 8.35
CA THR A 32 4.49 -11.94 7.17
C THR A 32 4.16 -11.05 5.96
N LYS A 33 4.31 -11.60 4.75
CA LYS A 33 3.88 -10.95 3.50
C LYS A 33 2.43 -10.48 3.53
N ASP A 34 1.55 -11.24 4.17
CA ASP A 34 0.12 -10.93 4.27
C ASP A 34 -0.15 -9.77 5.23
N ALA A 35 0.59 -9.69 6.33
CA ALA A 35 0.49 -8.61 7.28
C ALA A 35 0.90 -7.27 6.64
N ILE A 36 2.02 -7.24 5.91
CA ILE A 36 2.47 -6.01 5.22
C ILE A 36 1.55 -5.67 4.05
N ALA A 37 1.09 -6.66 3.27
CA ALA A 37 0.13 -6.45 2.18
C ALA A 37 -1.19 -5.85 2.70
N GLY A 38 -1.72 -6.40 3.79
CA GLY A 38 -2.92 -5.88 4.45
C GLY A 38 -2.76 -4.43 4.93
N ARG A 39 -1.57 -4.06 5.45
CA ARG A 39 -1.29 -2.68 5.84
C ARG A 39 -1.23 -1.73 4.63
N VAL A 40 -0.58 -2.14 3.54
CA VAL A 40 -0.52 -1.32 2.32
C VAL A 40 -1.92 -1.14 1.70
N ARG A 41 -2.73 -2.21 1.61
CA ARG A 41 -4.11 -2.11 1.10
C ARG A 41 -4.97 -1.17 1.95
N ARG A 42 -4.91 -1.27 3.28
CA ARG A 42 -5.64 -0.36 4.18
C ARG A 42 -5.16 1.09 4.08
N LEU A 43 -3.87 1.30 3.83
CA LEU A 43 -3.33 2.64 3.59
C LEU A 43 -3.94 3.24 2.31
N LEU A 44 -3.96 2.49 1.20
CA LEU A 44 -4.57 2.92 -0.05
C LEU A 44 -6.06 3.21 0.10
N ALA A 45 -6.82 2.32 0.75
CA ALA A 45 -8.24 2.55 1.02
C ALA A 45 -8.51 3.82 1.86
N THR A 46 -7.60 4.16 2.78
CA THR A 46 -7.68 5.43 3.54
C THR A 46 -7.42 6.63 2.64
N ALA A 47 -6.50 6.51 1.68
CA ALA A 47 -6.22 7.55 0.70
C ALA A 47 -7.39 7.74 -0.27
N ASP A 48 -8.00 6.65 -0.74
CA ASP A 48 -9.17 6.67 -1.64
C ASP A 48 -10.35 7.37 -0.97
N LYS A 49 -10.67 7.03 0.28
CA LYS A 49 -11.70 7.73 1.05
C LYS A 49 -11.41 9.23 1.16
N LYS A 50 -10.14 9.59 1.37
CA LYS A 50 -9.77 11.00 1.47
C LYS A 50 -9.87 11.73 0.13
N ALA A 51 -9.56 11.05 -0.96
CA ALA A 51 -9.68 11.56 -2.31
C ALA A 51 -11.15 11.89 -2.65
N GLU A 52 -12.07 10.98 -2.30
CA GLU A 52 -13.51 11.17 -2.42
C GLU A 52 -13.99 12.41 -1.65
N GLU A 53 -13.62 12.55 -0.37
CA GLU A 53 -13.96 13.73 0.44
C GLU A 53 -13.45 15.05 -0.15
N MET A 54 -12.33 15.02 -0.88
CA MET A 54 -11.70 16.19 -1.49
C MET A 54 -12.13 16.42 -2.94
N GLY A 55 -12.94 15.53 -3.53
CA GLY A 55 -13.32 15.59 -4.94
C GLY A 55 -12.14 15.42 -5.91
N VAL A 56 -11.09 14.69 -5.51
CA VAL A 56 -9.94 14.37 -6.36
C VAL A 56 -9.93 12.89 -6.75
N PRO A 57 -9.25 12.49 -7.84
CA PRO A 57 -9.18 11.08 -8.24
C PRO A 57 -8.54 10.17 -7.19
N ASP A 58 -8.99 8.92 -7.14
CA ASP A 58 -8.52 7.89 -6.21
C ASP A 58 -7.13 7.31 -6.59
N THR A 59 -6.62 6.37 -5.79
CA THR A 59 -5.30 5.75 -6.05
C THR A 59 -5.28 4.84 -7.29
N LYS A 60 -6.44 4.46 -7.84
CA LYS A 60 -6.54 3.62 -9.04
C LYS A 60 -6.68 4.42 -10.32
N ALA A 61 -6.99 5.72 -10.23
CA ALA A 61 -7.20 6.59 -11.39
C ALA A 61 -6.00 6.69 -12.34
N SER A 62 -4.79 6.35 -11.90
CA SER A 62 -3.57 6.31 -12.73
C SER A 62 -3.19 4.91 -13.24
N LEU A 63 -3.99 3.88 -12.93
CA LEU A 63 -3.74 2.51 -13.39
C LEU A 63 -4.36 2.31 -14.78
N THR A 64 -3.62 1.69 -15.69
CA THR A 64 -4.19 1.27 -16.98
C THR A 64 -5.11 0.06 -16.77
N PRO A 65 -6.06 -0.22 -17.69
CA PRO A 65 -6.91 -1.40 -17.63
C PRO A 65 -6.10 -2.70 -17.47
N GLU A 66 -4.99 -2.83 -18.19
CA GLU A 66 -4.07 -3.98 -18.11
C GLU A 66 -3.47 -4.18 -16.71
N MET A 67 -3.31 -3.12 -15.92
CA MET A 67 -2.77 -3.19 -14.55
C MET A 67 -3.84 -3.60 -13.51
N LEU A 68 -5.12 -3.64 -13.89
CA LEU A 68 -6.24 -3.97 -13.00
C LEU A 68 -6.66 -5.45 -13.07
N ASP A 69 -6.22 -6.19 -14.09
CA ASP A 69 -6.70 -7.55 -14.40
C ASP A 69 -6.13 -8.67 -13.48
N ASP A 70 -5.25 -8.35 -12.52
CA ASP A 70 -4.57 -9.30 -11.63
C ASP A 70 -5.11 -9.34 -10.17
N VAL A 71 -6.36 -8.89 -9.92
CA VAL A 71 -6.93 -8.81 -8.54
C VAL A 71 -7.91 -9.93 -8.21
#